data_AF-A0A968MQH3-F1
#
_entry.id   AF-A0A968MQH3-F1
#
_cell.length_a   1.000
_cell.length_b   1.000
_cell.length_c   1.000
_cell.angle_alpha   90.00
_cell.angle_beta   90.00
_cell.angle_gamma   90.00
#
_symmetry.space_group_name_H-M   'P 1'
#
loop_
_entity.id
_entity.type
_entity.pdbx_description
1 polymer ?
#
loop_
_entity_poly.entity_id
_entity_poly.type
_entity_poly.pdbx_seq_one_letter_code
_entity_poly.pdbx_strand_id
1 'polypeptide(L)'
;MYLIKEISELADELKEKYPKMTEFEALQIASKVQYNRILSDALFPHTNAPGTFEAIAIQMGYSHKLNAGTIPDALNEIAESIKG
;
A
#
# COMPACT_ATOMS: atom_id res chain seq x y z
N MET A 1 10.71 5.04 -4.71
CA MET A 1 9.86 4.06 -5.42
C MET A 1 10.44 2.68 -5.13
N TYR A 2 9.83 1.92 -4.21
CA TYR A 2 10.23 0.52 -4.05
C TYR A 2 9.65 -0.22 -5.25
N LEU A 3 10.49 -0.50 -6.25
CA LEU A 3 10.13 -1.45 -7.30
C LEU A 3 9.62 -2.70 -6.60
N ILE A 4 8.44 -3.16 -7.00
CA ILE A 4 7.91 -4.46 -6.56
C ILE A 4 8.91 -5.50 -7.05
N LYS A 5 9.89 -5.84 -6.20
CA LYS A 5 10.81 -6.94 -6.45
C LYS A 5 10.00 -8.22 -6.45
N GLU A 6 10.34 -9.15 -7.34
CA GLU A 6 9.70 -10.45 -7.24
C GLU A 6 10.02 -11.07 -5.87
N ILE A 7 9.07 -11.83 -5.32
CA ILE A 7 9.24 -12.50 -4.03
C ILE A 7 10.48 -13.40 -4.05
N SER A 8 10.79 -13.98 -5.21
CA SER A 8 12.00 -14.77 -5.50
C SER A 8 13.26 -13.95 -5.28
N GLU A 9 13.40 -12.78 -5.91
CA GLU A 9 14.58 -11.91 -5.76
C GLU A 9 14.80 -11.51 -4.31
N LEU A 10 13.73 -11.19 -3.58
CA LEU A 10 13.83 -10.82 -2.16
C LEU A 10 14.20 -12.04 -1.29
N ALA A 11 13.73 -13.23 -1.63
CA ALA A 11 14.11 -14.46 -0.94
C ALA A 11 15.59 -14.80 -1.18
N ASP A 12 16.09 -14.60 -2.40
CA ASP A 12 17.50 -14.80 -2.75
C ASP A 12 18.40 -13.82 -1.96
N GLU A 13 18.04 -12.53 -1.89
CA GLU A 13 18.74 -11.54 -1.07
C GLU A 13 18.77 -11.91 0.42
N LEU A 14 17.67 -12.45 0.93
CA LEU A 14 17.59 -12.92 2.33
C LEU A 14 18.52 -14.11 2.57
N LYS A 15 18.64 -15.03 1.62
CA LYS A 15 19.53 -16.20 1.72
C LYS A 15 20.99 -15.80 1.62
N GLU A 16 21.34 -14.84 0.76
CA GLU A 16 22.70 -14.29 0.70
C GLU A 16 23.10 -13.64 2.02
N LYS A 17 22.19 -12.87 2.61
CA LYS A 17 22.43 -12.14 3.87
C LYS A 17 22.38 -13.04 5.11
N TYR A 18 21.60 -14.12 5.06
CA TYR A 18 21.41 -15.08 6.14
C TYR A 18 21.58 -16.51 5.61
N PRO A 19 22.83 -17.00 5.46
CA PRO A 19 23.10 -18.30 4.80
C PRO A 19 22.51 -19.53 5.50
N LYS A 20 22.10 -19.39 6.77
CA LYS A 20 21.44 -20.45 7.54
C LYS A 20 19.92 -20.48 7.36
N MET A 21 19.35 -19.47 6.72
CA MET A 21 17.92 -19.37 6.46
C MET A 21 17.53 -20.37 5.39
N THR A 22 16.48 -21.14 5.66
CA THR A 22 15.94 -22.08 4.68
C THR A 22 15.18 -21.33 3.58
N GLU A 23 15.02 -21.97 2.43
CA GLU A 23 14.26 -21.40 1.32
C GLU A 23 12.80 -21.10 1.70
N PHE A 24 12.20 -21.98 2.49
CA PHE A 24 10.85 -21.80 2.99
C PHE A 24 10.72 -20.55 3.88
N GLU A 25 11.66 -20.36 4.81
CA GLU A 25 11.68 -19.17 5.68
C GLU A 25 11.90 -17.89 4.87
N ALA A 26 12.82 -17.92 3.89
CA ALA A 26 13.11 -16.78 3.03
C ALA A 26 11.87 -16.37 2.21
N LEU A 27 11.18 -17.33 1.59
CA LEU A 27 9.95 -17.08 0.83
C LEU A 27 8.81 -16.57 1.73
N GLN A 28 8.65 -17.13 2.93
CA GLN A 28 7.64 -16.65 3.88
C GLN A 28 7.89 -15.20 4.29
N ILE A 29 9.15 -14.84 4.60
CA ILE A 29 9.51 -13.47 4.97
C ILE A 29 9.35 -12.54 3.77
N ALA A 30 9.84 -12.93 2.60
CA ALA A 30 9.76 -12.13 1.38
C ALA A 30 8.30 -11.83 0.99
N SER A 31 7.41 -12.82 1.09
CA SER A 31 5.98 -12.66 0.84
C SER A 31 5.34 -11.64 1.79
N LYS A 32 5.62 -11.74 3.10
CA LYS A 32 5.11 -10.79 4.10
C LYS A 32 5.64 -9.37 3.88
N VAL A 33 6.92 -9.24 3.55
CA VAL A 33 7.53 -7.94 3.25
C VAL A 33 6.86 -7.32 2.03
N GLN A 34 6.61 -8.12 0.98
CA GLN A 34 5.95 -7.57 -0.21
C GLN A 34 4.50 -7.18 0.02
N TYR A 35 3.76 -8.00 0.76
CA TYR A 35 2.39 -7.64 1.14
C TYR A 35 2.33 -6.31 1.90
N ASN A 36 3.26 -6.10 2.84
CA ASN A 36 3.35 -4.85 3.58
C ASN A 36 3.75 -3.65 2.70
N ARG A 37 4.63 -3.85 1.70
CA ARG A 37 4.99 -2.78 0.75
C ARG A 37 3.80 -2.37 -0.10
N ILE A 38 3.05 -3.32 -0.63
CA ILE A 38 1.83 -3.05 -1.42
C ILE A 38 0.82 -2.26 -0.57
N LEU A 39 0.58 -2.69 0.67
CA LEU A 39 -0.32 -1.97 1.58
C LEU A 39 0.20 -0.56 1.90
N SER A 40 1.50 -0.42 2.13
CA SER A 40 2.12 0.88 2.41
C SER A 40 1.97 1.82 1.22
N ASP A 41 2.25 1.37 0.01
CA ASP A 41 2.10 2.20 -1.20
C ASP A 41 0.63 2.53 -1.50
N ALA A 42 -0.30 1.63 -1.15
CA ALA A 42 -1.73 1.86 -1.32
C ALA A 42 -2.29 2.91 -0.35
N LEU A 43 -1.77 2.97 0.89
CA LEU A 43 -2.25 3.84 1.97
C LEU A 43 -1.45 5.14 2.14
N PHE A 44 -0.14 5.09 1.95
CA PHE A 44 0.80 6.15 2.27
C PHE A 44 1.80 6.31 1.12
N PRO A 45 1.40 6.94 0.01
CA PRO A 45 2.28 7.14 -1.12
C PRO A 45 3.53 7.91 -0.69
N HIS A 46 4.71 7.35 -0.99
CA HIS A 46 5.99 7.99 -0.70
C HIS A 46 6.36 9.12 -1.67
N THR A 47 5.40 9.61 -2.45
CA THR A 47 5.58 10.63 -3.51
C THR A 47 4.43 11.63 -3.47
N ASN A 48 4.54 12.74 -4.19
CA ASN A 48 3.44 13.70 -4.37
C ASN A 48 2.30 13.17 -5.28
N ALA A 49 2.35 11.89 -5.68
CA ALA A 49 1.27 11.24 -6.39
C ALA A 49 0.29 10.59 -5.39
N PRO A 50 -1.01 10.56 -5.70
CA PRO A 50 -2.01 9.94 -4.83
C PRO A 50 -1.72 8.45 -4.66
N GLY A 51 -1.97 7.93 -3.45
CA GLY A 51 -1.88 6.49 -3.16
C GLY A 51 -2.90 5.72 -3.99
N THR A 52 -2.74 4.40 -4.13
CA THR A 52 -3.64 3.59 -4.97
C THR A 52 -5.12 3.79 -4.61
N PHE A 53 -5.47 3.84 -3.33
CA PHE A 53 -6.86 4.08 -2.91
C PHE A 53 -7.33 5.51 -3.17
N GLU A 54 -6.44 6.49 -2.98
CA GLU A 54 -6.74 7.89 -3.29
C GLU A 54 -6.93 8.11 -4.79
N ALA A 55 -6.12 7.46 -5.63
CA ALA A 55 -6.26 7.48 -7.08
C ALA A 55 -7.58 6.84 -7.53
N ILE A 56 -7.99 5.72 -6.90
CA ILE A 56 -9.29 5.09 -7.15
C ILE A 56 -10.42 6.04 -6.73
N ALA A 57 -10.32 6.68 -5.55
CA ALA A 57 -11.32 7.63 -5.09
C ALA A 57 -11.46 8.81 -6.07
N ILE A 58 -10.34 9.41 -6.50
CA ILE A 58 -10.32 10.47 -7.51
C ILE A 58 -11.02 10.02 -8.80
N GLN A 59 -10.70 8.82 -9.29
CA GLN A 59 -11.32 8.26 -10.50
C GLN A 59 -12.83 8.02 -10.34
N MET A 60 -13.29 7.72 -9.13
CA MET A 60 -14.71 7.59 -8.79
C MET A 60 -15.43 8.93 -8.63
N GLY A 61 -14.76 10.05 -8.92
CA GLY A 61 -15.33 11.40 -8.86
C GLY A 61 -15.10 12.12 -7.53
N TYR A 62 -14.26 11.57 -6.64
CA TYR A 62 -13.84 12.25 -5.42
C TYR A 62 -12.86 13.37 -5.77
N SER A 63 -13.38 14.56 -6.06
CA SER A 63 -12.54 15.73 -6.33
C SER A 63 -12.15 16.40 -5.01
N HIS A 64 -10.85 16.62 -4.81
CA HIS A 64 -10.22 17.26 -3.64
C HIS A 64 -10.59 18.76 -3.48
N LYS A 65 -11.80 19.16 -3.88
CA LYS A 65 -12.39 20.49 -3.63
C LYS A 65 -12.95 20.62 -2.21
N LEU A 66 -12.82 19.60 -1.38
CA LEU A 66 -13.18 19.65 0.02
C LEU A 66 -11.88 19.70 0.83
N ASN A 67 -11.69 20.85 1.47
CA ASN A 67 -10.59 21.18 2.35
C ASN A 67 -10.14 19.97 3.17
N ALA A 68 -8.89 19.54 2.97
CA ALA A 68 -8.08 18.65 3.80
C ALA A 68 -8.79 18.11 5.06
N GLY A 69 -9.63 17.09 4.87
CA GLY A 69 -10.28 16.33 5.93
C GLY A 69 -9.67 14.93 5.95
N THR A 70 -9.35 14.45 7.14
CA THR A 70 -8.82 13.12 7.39
C THR A 70 -9.76 12.02 6.86
N ILE A 71 -9.29 10.77 6.74
CA ILE A 71 -10.12 9.63 6.30
C ILE A 71 -11.48 9.53 7.06
N PRO A 72 -11.55 9.78 8.38
CA PRO A 72 -12.83 9.89 9.10
C PRO A 72 -13.80 10.94 8.55
N ASP A 73 -13.29 12.08 8.07
CA ASP A 73 -14.12 13.16 7.52
C ASP A 73 -14.76 12.73 6.21
N ALA A 74 -14.00 12.04 5.35
CA ALA A 74 -14.51 11.47 4.10
C ALA A 74 -15.56 10.37 4.35
N LEU A 75 -15.35 9.52 5.36
CA LEU A 75 -16.32 8.46 5.72
C LEU A 75 -17.62 9.05 6.29
N ASN A 76 -17.54 10.11 7.09
CA ASN A 76 -18.71 10.80 7.63
C ASN A 76 -19.50 11.50 6.52
N GLU A 77 -18.84 12.13 5.56
CA GLU A 77 -19.51 12.80 4.45
C GLU A 77 -20.25 11.81 3.53
N ILE A 78 -19.64 10.66 3.25
CA ILE A 78 -20.31 9.55 2.53
C ILE A 78 -21.53 9.06 3.32
N ALA A 79 -21.38 8.85 4.63
CA ALA A 79 -22.49 8.40 5.48
C ALA A 79 -23.65 9.40 5.54
N GLU A 80 -23.36 10.71 5.54
CA GLU A 80 -24.37 11.76 5.50
C GLU A 80 -25.04 11.87 4.12
N SER A 81 -24.30 11.67 3.02
CA SER A 81 -24.86 11.69 1.66
C SER A 81 -25.83 10.53 1.36
N ILE A 82 -25.73 9.42 2.10
CA ILE A 82 -26.62 8.25 1.98
C ILE A 82 -27.91 8.43 2.83
N LYS A 83 -27.90 9.35 3.80
CA LYS A 83 -29.06 9.64 4.66
C LYS A 83 -30.01 10.71 4.10
N GLY A 84 -29.57 11.45 3.08
CA GLY A 84 -30.41 12.38 2.31
C GLY A 84 -31.16 11.65 1.19
#